data_AF-A0A6P2KXZ0-F1
#
_entry.id   AF-A0A6P2KXZ0-F1
#
_cell.length_a   1.000
_cell.length_b   1.000
_cell.length_c   1.000
_cell.angle_alpha   90.00
_cell.angle_beta   90.00
_cell.angle_gamma   90.00
#
_symmetry.space_group_name_H-M   'P 1'
#
loop_
_entity.id
_entity.type
_entity.pdbx_description
1 polymer ?
#
loop_
_entity_poly.entity_id
_entity_poly.type
_entity_poly.pdbx_seq_one_letter_code
_entity_poly.pdbx_strand_id
1 'polypeptide(L)'
;MKTPPVLSHHAGSRRDAGLARRAARRVAWSLAALPLFCGQAFAAGACPTPFALSGNTDLLWKEVTSNQWRNMLPRGWTDNGFHFYSRVRSRGPENGINTPSDLESEIRKQVSDEPAGGGNPNRRTITLPILNSKGQHLLAIYDYDGKSTSKCELVTLTYPAE
;
A
#
# COMPACT_ATOMS: atom_id res chain seq x y z
N MET A 1 50.43 39.74 -16.16
CA MET A 1 50.41 40.64 -17.33
C MET A 1 51.03 39.92 -18.52
N LYS A 2 50.63 40.29 -19.75
CA LYS A 2 51.13 39.84 -21.07
C LYS A 2 50.90 38.36 -21.48
N THR A 3 50.62 38.22 -22.78
CA THR A 3 50.16 37.04 -23.57
C THR A 3 50.47 37.32 -25.06
N PRO A 4 50.22 36.41 -26.03
CA PRO A 4 50.49 34.97 -26.04
C PRO A 4 51.93 34.67 -26.54
N PRO A 5 52.32 34.68 -27.85
CA PRO A 5 51.60 34.79 -29.14
C PRO A 5 51.91 33.67 -30.19
N VAL A 6 50.87 33.14 -30.88
CA VAL A 6 50.98 32.56 -32.27
C VAL A 6 51.82 31.22 -32.29
N LEU A 7 52.07 30.37 -33.31
CA LEU A 7 51.97 30.35 -34.79
C LEU A 7 51.34 29.03 -35.35
N SER A 8 51.56 28.73 -36.64
CA SER A 8 50.79 27.82 -37.51
C SER A 8 51.60 26.62 -38.05
N HIS A 9 50.93 25.62 -38.65
CA HIS A 9 50.93 25.42 -40.13
C HIS A 9 49.92 24.36 -40.59
N HIS A 10 49.80 24.17 -41.92
CA HIS A 10 48.70 23.50 -42.63
C HIS A 10 49.18 22.32 -43.50
N ALA A 11 48.22 21.60 -44.11
CA ALA A 11 48.39 20.47 -45.07
C ALA A 11 48.98 19.15 -44.48
N GLY A 12 48.75 17.98 -45.10
CA GLY A 12 47.82 17.65 -46.19
C GLY A 12 48.35 16.61 -47.20
N SER A 13 47.44 15.85 -47.81
CA SER A 13 47.62 14.95 -48.97
C SER A 13 48.15 13.51 -48.79
N ARG A 14 47.27 12.57 -49.16
CA ARG A 14 47.42 11.22 -49.77
C ARG A 14 48.82 10.58 -49.95
N ARG A 15 48.87 9.29 -49.60
CA ARG A 15 49.09 8.09 -50.49
C ARG A 15 48.88 6.83 -49.63
N ASP A 16 48.07 5.81 -49.96
CA ASP A 16 47.93 4.94 -51.15
C ASP A 16 48.64 3.58 -50.97
N ALA A 17 47.90 2.48 -51.21
CA ALA A 17 48.31 1.06 -51.12
C ALA A 17 48.77 0.52 -49.74
N GLY A 18 48.53 -0.75 -49.38
CA GLY A 18 47.79 -1.79 -50.09
C GLY A 18 47.83 -3.17 -49.39
N LEU A 19 47.24 -4.18 -50.06
CA LEU A 19 47.22 -5.62 -49.70
C LEU A 19 46.60 -6.03 -48.35
N ALA A 20 45.33 -6.41 -48.42
CA ALA A 20 44.64 -7.21 -47.42
C ALA A 20 45.22 -8.63 -47.23
N ARG A 21 44.96 -9.24 -46.06
CA ARG A 21 44.71 -10.69 -45.96
C ARG A 21 43.42 -10.95 -45.17
N ARG A 22 42.66 -11.95 -45.61
CA ARG A 22 41.40 -12.39 -44.99
C ARG A 22 41.69 -13.43 -43.91
N ALA A 23 41.04 -13.31 -42.76
CA ALA A 23 40.63 -14.43 -41.91
C ALA A 23 39.36 -14.00 -41.16
N ALA A 24 38.33 -14.84 -41.12
CA ALA A 24 37.02 -14.46 -40.63
C ALA A 24 36.51 -15.41 -39.55
N ARG A 25 35.62 -14.88 -38.70
CA ARG A 25 34.76 -15.59 -37.73
C ARG A 25 35.49 -16.36 -36.62
N ARG A 26 35.37 -15.84 -35.41
CA ARG A 26 34.89 -16.67 -34.28
C ARG A 26 33.57 -16.09 -33.79
N VAL A 27 32.63 -16.97 -33.45
CA VAL A 27 31.30 -16.62 -32.96
C VAL A 27 31.30 -16.71 -31.45
N ALA A 28 30.88 -15.64 -30.78
CA ALA A 28 30.41 -15.66 -29.40
C ALA A 28 29.02 -14.99 -29.42
N TRP A 29 27.96 -15.79 -29.49
CA TRP A 29 27.21 -16.27 -28.33
C TRP A 29 26.45 -15.14 -27.62
N SER A 30 25.14 -15.14 -27.85
CA SER A 30 24.21 -14.11 -27.40
C SER A 30 24.04 -14.13 -25.88
N LEU A 31 24.38 -13.03 -25.22
CA LEU A 31 23.76 -12.67 -23.95
C LEU A 31 22.54 -11.81 -24.23
N ALA A 32 21.44 -12.48 -24.57
CA ALA A 32 20.13 -11.86 -24.54
C ALA A 32 19.80 -11.55 -23.08
N ALA A 33 20.00 -10.29 -22.68
CA ALA A 33 19.62 -9.82 -21.36
C ALA A 33 18.09 -9.89 -21.26
N LEU A 34 17.58 -10.97 -20.66
CA LEU A 34 16.17 -11.11 -20.31
C LEU A 34 15.81 -9.91 -19.43
N PRO A 35 14.86 -9.04 -19.85
CA PRO A 35 14.33 -8.06 -18.93
C PRO A 35 13.63 -8.84 -17.82
N LEU A 36 14.22 -8.83 -16.63
CA LEU A 36 13.55 -9.28 -15.42
C LEU A 36 12.38 -8.33 -15.17
N PHE A 37 11.24 -8.65 -15.77
CA PHE A 37 9.93 -8.20 -15.33
C PHE A 37 9.66 -8.82 -13.96
N CYS A 38 10.38 -8.33 -12.95
CA CYS A 38 9.95 -8.39 -11.57
C CYS A 38 8.61 -7.64 -11.52
N GLY A 39 7.53 -8.40 -11.68
CA GLY A 39 6.18 -7.88 -11.59
C GLY A 39 6.01 -7.26 -10.21
N GLN A 40 6.10 -5.93 -10.15
CA GLN A 40 5.80 -5.19 -8.94
C GLN A 40 4.31 -5.41 -8.67
N ALA A 41 4.03 -6.35 -7.76
CA ALA A 41 2.72 -6.51 -7.17
C ALA A 41 2.48 -5.27 -6.30
N PHE A 42 2.00 -4.21 -6.93
CA PHE A 42 1.57 -3.00 -6.25
C PHE A 42 0.55 -3.41 -5.18
N ALA A 43 0.88 -3.13 -3.91
CA ALA A 43 -0.06 -3.37 -2.82
C ALA A 43 -1.36 -2.64 -3.11
N ALA A 44 -2.49 -3.25 -2.77
CA ALA A 44 -3.79 -2.65 -3.03
C ALA A 44 -3.88 -1.25 -2.37
N GLY A 45 -4.45 -0.29 -3.10
CA GLY A 45 -4.67 1.06 -2.57
C GLY A 45 -5.68 1.09 -1.42
N ALA A 46 -5.82 2.24 -0.78
CA ALA A 46 -6.85 2.44 0.25
C ALA A 46 -8.27 2.17 -0.30
N CYS A 47 -9.20 1.83 0.60
CA CYS A 47 -10.58 1.53 0.22
C CYS A 47 -11.22 2.73 -0.53
N PRO A 48 -11.76 2.55 -1.76
CA PRO A 48 -12.31 3.65 -2.55
C PRO A 48 -13.67 4.14 -2.03
N THR A 49 -14.32 3.38 -1.15
CA THR A 49 -15.53 3.80 -0.43
C THR A 49 -15.15 4.29 0.96
N PRO A 50 -15.45 5.54 1.34
CA PRO A 50 -15.22 6.01 2.71
C PRO A 50 -15.90 5.12 3.75
N PHE A 51 -15.27 4.94 4.91
CA PHE A 51 -15.93 4.33 6.06
C PHE A 51 -16.88 5.36 6.69
N ALA A 52 -18.13 5.36 6.23
CA ALA A 52 -19.22 6.18 6.74
C ALA A 52 -20.42 5.26 7.00
N LEU A 53 -20.86 5.18 8.25
CA LEU A 53 -21.95 4.31 8.67
C LEU A 53 -23.31 4.96 8.42
N SER A 54 -24.38 4.16 8.56
CA SER A 54 -25.76 4.62 8.30
C SER A 54 -26.76 4.01 9.27
N GLY A 55 -27.92 4.66 9.41
CA GLY A 55 -28.93 4.29 10.41
C GLY A 55 -28.60 4.83 11.81
N ASN A 56 -29.02 4.12 12.86
CA ASN A 56 -28.78 4.54 14.25
C ASN A 56 -27.42 4.02 14.75
N THR A 57 -26.40 4.88 14.68
CA THR A 57 -25.00 4.56 14.99
C THR A 57 -24.57 4.92 16.41
N ASP A 58 -25.43 5.56 17.21
CA ASP A 58 -25.14 6.00 18.59
C ASP A 58 -25.55 4.97 19.67
N LEU A 59 -25.87 3.74 19.25
CA LEU A 59 -26.15 2.62 20.16
C LEU A 59 -24.87 2.08 20.79
N LEU A 60 -24.91 1.76 22.08
CA LEU A 60 -23.79 1.10 22.76
C LEU A 60 -23.51 -0.28 22.14
N TRP A 61 -22.24 -0.67 22.00
CA TRP A 61 -21.86 -1.97 21.40
C TRP A 61 -22.53 -3.21 21.99
N LYS A 62 -22.98 -3.14 23.25
CA LYS A 62 -23.73 -4.21 23.92
C LYS A 62 -25.14 -4.42 23.33
N GLU A 63 -25.75 -3.35 22.82
CA GLU A 63 -27.11 -3.28 22.24
C GLU A 63 -27.12 -3.48 20.73
N VAL A 64 -26.07 -3.06 20.02
CA VAL A 64 -25.90 -3.34 18.59
C VAL A 64 -25.87 -4.85 18.36
N THR A 65 -26.69 -5.36 17.44
CA THR A 65 -26.64 -6.75 16.96
C THR A 65 -25.84 -6.86 15.67
N SER A 66 -25.36 -8.06 15.33
CA SER A 66 -24.61 -8.31 14.09
C SER A 66 -25.41 -7.97 12.82
N ASN A 67 -26.73 -8.13 12.83
CA ASN A 67 -27.59 -7.72 11.71
C ASN A 67 -27.72 -6.20 11.61
N GLN A 68 -27.84 -5.47 12.73
CA GLN A 68 -27.80 -4.00 12.70
C GLN A 68 -26.44 -3.52 12.20
N TRP A 69 -25.33 -4.06 12.70
CA TRP A 69 -23.98 -3.74 12.22
C TRP A 69 -23.82 -3.95 10.70
N ARG A 70 -24.23 -5.11 10.18
CA ARG A 70 -24.22 -5.39 8.72
C ARG A 70 -25.01 -4.36 7.92
N ASN A 71 -26.11 -3.85 8.47
CA ASN A 71 -26.96 -2.86 7.82
C ASN A 71 -26.45 -1.42 7.99
N MET A 72 -25.60 -1.14 9.00
CA MET A 72 -24.92 0.14 9.16
C MET A 72 -23.79 0.32 8.14
N LEU A 73 -23.08 -0.78 7.81
CA LEU A 73 -21.90 -0.75 6.94
C LEU A 73 -22.21 -0.16 5.55
N PRO A 74 -21.39 0.78 5.04
CA PRO A 74 -21.53 1.31 3.69
C PRO A 74 -21.33 0.22 2.64
N ARG A 75 -21.98 0.36 1.47
CA ARG A 75 -22.06 -0.68 0.44
C ARG A 75 -20.71 -1.28 0.00
N GLY A 76 -19.65 -0.46 -0.02
CA GLY A 76 -18.29 -0.91 -0.38
C GLY A 76 -17.55 -1.70 0.70
N TRP A 77 -18.12 -1.88 1.89
CA TRP A 77 -17.50 -2.60 3.01
C TRP A 77 -18.25 -3.90 3.36
N THR A 78 -17.59 -4.80 4.09
CA THR A 78 -18.18 -5.98 4.73
C THR A 78 -17.42 -6.40 5.99
N ASP A 79 -18.04 -7.24 6.81
CA ASP A 79 -17.45 -7.91 7.98
C ASP A 79 -17.93 -9.36 7.95
N ASN A 80 -17.17 -10.21 7.25
CA ASN A 80 -17.56 -11.60 7.03
C ASN A 80 -17.25 -12.41 8.28
N GLY A 81 -18.21 -13.24 8.73
CA GLY A 81 -18.10 -13.95 10.01
C GLY A 81 -18.24 -13.06 11.26
N PHE A 82 -18.37 -11.73 11.11
CA PHE A 82 -18.48 -10.76 12.21
C PHE A 82 -17.26 -10.72 13.15
N HIS A 83 -16.07 -11.08 12.64
CA HIS A 83 -14.85 -11.14 13.42
C HIS A 83 -14.39 -9.74 13.86
N PHE A 84 -14.52 -8.73 12.99
CA PHE A 84 -14.17 -7.36 13.34
C PHE A 84 -15.16 -6.81 14.37
N TYR A 85 -16.47 -6.91 14.13
CA TYR A 85 -17.52 -6.52 15.08
C TYR A 85 -17.34 -7.16 16.47
N SER A 86 -17.02 -8.46 16.54
CA SER A 86 -16.76 -9.14 17.81
C SER A 86 -15.55 -8.56 18.56
N ARG A 87 -14.51 -8.13 17.82
CA ARG A 87 -13.34 -7.46 18.39
C ARG A 87 -13.63 -6.02 18.82
N VAL A 88 -14.40 -5.24 18.06
CA VAL A 88 -14.82 -3.90 18.48
C VAL A 88 -15.77 -3.97 19.69
N ARG A 89 -16.75 -4.87 19.69
CA ARG A 89 -17.69 -5.05 20.82
C ARG A 89 -17.02 -5.48 22.12
N SER A 90 -15.87 -6.16 22.05
CA SER A 90 -15.09 -6.55 23.24
C SER A 90 -14.07 -5.49 23.67
N ARG A 91 -13.28 -4.93 22.74
CA ARG A 91 -12.17 -4.00 23.07
C ARG A 91 -12.52 -2.53 22.92
N GLY A 92 -13.48 -2.16 22.08
CA GLY A 92 -13.84 -0.77 21.79
C GLY A 92 -14.10 0.06 23.05
N PRO A 93 -15.00 -0.37 23.96
CA PRO A 93 -15.30 0.38 25.18
C PRO A 93 -14.10 0.58 26.12
N GLU A 94 -13.19 -0.39 26.21
CA GLU A 94 -11.94 -0.28 26.97
C GLU A 94 -11.01 0.83 26.43
N ASN A 95 -11.22 1.22 25.17
CA ASN A 95 -10.40 2.15 24.40
C ASN A 95 -11.21 3.42 24.00
N GLY A 96 -12.33 3.69 24.68
CA GLY A 96 -13.17 4.88 24.46
C GLY A 96 -14.17 4.79 23.30
N ILE A 97 -14.15 3.71 22.51
CA ILE A 97 -15.06 3.47 21.38
C ILE A 97 -16.31 2.75 21.90
N ASN A 98 -17.30 3.51 22.37
CA ASN A 98 -18.51 2.99 23.02
C ASN A 98 -19.63 2.67 22.03
N THR A 99 -19.66 3.36 20.89
CA THR A 99 -20.66 3.23 19.81
C THR A 99 -20.02 2.94 18.44
N PRO A 100 -20.82 2.53 17.43
CA PRO A 100 -20.45 2.60 16.02
C PRO A 100 -20.05 4.00 15.53
N SER A 101 -20.70 5.07 16.01
CA SER A 101 -20.36 6.45 15.65
C SER A 101 -18.98 6.89 16.17
N ASP A 102 -18.57 6.44 17.37
CA ASP A 102 -17.20 6.62 17.87
C ASP A 102 -16.20 5.96 16.93
N LEU A 103 -16.45 4.72 16.50
CA LEU A 103 -15.56 3.97 15.61
C LEU A 103 -15.39 4.67 14.26
N GLU A 104 -16.48 5.17 13.67
CA GLU A 104 -16.40 5.96 12.43
C GLU A 104 -15.56 7.24 12.64
N SER A 105 -15.77 7.92 13.77
CA SER A 105 -15.03 9.12 14.16
C SER A 105 -13.53 8.85 14.22
N GLU A 106 -13.11 7.77 14.90
CA GLU A 106 -11.68 7.42 15.03
C GLU A 106 -11.04 6.91 13.74
N ILE A 107 -11.79 6.15 12.91
CA ILE A 107 -11.33 5.78 11.55
C ILE A 107 -11.15 7.04 10.69
N ARG A 108 -12.07 8.01 10.77
CA ARG A 108 -11.96 9.26 10.00
C ARG A 108 -10.88 10.22 10.51
N LYS A 109 -10.42 10.06 11.75
CA LYS A 109 -9.26 10.78 12.35
C LYS A 109 -7.92 10.05 12.15
N GLN A 110 -7.90 8.93 11.40
CA GLN A 110 -6.74 8.04 11.26
C GLN A 110 -5.38 8.76 11.11
N VAL A 111 -4.39 8.26 11.83
CA VAL A 111 -2.98 8.70 11.73
C VAL A 111 -2.39 8.23 10.40
N SER A 112 -2.80 7.05 9.91
CA SER A 112 -2.46 6.52 8.59
C SER A 112 -3.44 5.42 8.16
N ASP A 113 -3.51 5.16 6.84
CA ASP A 113 -4.02 3.92 6.25
C ASP A 113 -2.92 3.43 5.31
N GLU A 114 -2.27 2.30 5.62
CA GLU A 114 -1.13 1.78 4.87
C GLU A 114 -1.21 0.26 4.64
N PRO A 115 -0.51 -0.30 3.63
CA PRO A 115 -0.32 -1.75 3.51
C PRO A 115 0.27 -2.34 4.79
N ALA A 116 -0.33 -3.39 5.33
CA ALA A 116 -0.03 -3.91 6.66
C ALA A 116 1.33 -4.61 6.80
N GLY A 117 2.02 -4.85 5.69
CA GLY A 117 3.20 -5.71 5.63
C GLY A 117 2.87 -7.20 5.78
N GLY A 118 3.91 -8.04 5.70
CA GLY A 118 3.75 -9.48 5.62
C GLY A 118 3.22 -9.96 4.27
N GLY A 119 3.02 -11.27 4.12
CA GLY A 119 2.78 -11.94 2.83
C GLY A 119 1.41 -11.73 2.17
N ASN A 120 0.58 -10.78 2.64
CA ASN A 120 -0.72 -10.48 2.02
C ASN A 120 -0.71 -9.07 1.41
N PRO A 121 -0.54 -8.92 0.07
CA PRO A 121 -0.47 -7.62 -0.59
C PRO A 121 -1.82 -6.86 -0.63
N ASN A 122 -2.90 -7.53 -0.24
CA ASN A 122 -4.24 -6.96 -0.16
C ASN A 122 -4.58 -6.43 1.25
N ARG A 123 -3.72 -6.69 2.26
CA ARG A 123 -4.00 -6.30 3.65
C ARG A 123 -3.56 -4.89 3.94
N ARG A 124 -4.44 -4.13 4.58
CA ARG A 124 -4.24 -2.74 4.98
C ARG A 124 -4.56 -2.54 6.46
N THR A 125 -3.89 -1.55 7.04
CA THR A 125 -3.95 -1.20 8.45
C THR A 125 -4.27 0.28 8.57
N ILE A 126 -5.41 0.58 9.19
CA ILE A 126 -5.78 1.92 9.63
C ILE A 126 -5.26 2.11 11.06
N THR A 127 -4.39 3.10 11.24
CA THR A 127 -3.83 3.48 12.54
C THR A 127 -4.74 4.50 13.21
N LEU A 128 -5.47 4.10 14.25
CA LEU A 128 -6.38 4.98 14.98
C LEU A 128 -5.59 5.86 15.98
N PRO A 129 -6.03 7.09 16.28
CA PRO A 129 -5.32 8.00 17.20
C PRO A 129 -5.51 7.65 18.69
N ILE A 130 -5.79 6.38 19.01
CA ILE A 130 -5.91 5.85 20.38
C ILE A 130 -4.64 5.06 20.72
N LEU A 131 -4.08 5.32 21.90
CA LEU A 131 -2.87 4.66 22.42
C LEU A 131 -3.19 3.74 23.60
N ASN A 132 -2.52 2.58 23.69
CA ASN A 132 -2.47 1.81 24.93
C ASN A 132 -1.42 2.35 25.92
N SER A 133 -1.36 1.75 27.11
CA SER A 133 -0.37 2.05 28.15
C SER A 133 1.09 1.81 27.77
N LYS A 134 1.35 1.18 26.61
CA LYS A 134 2.70 0.99 26.03
C LYS A 134 3.02 2.01 24.93
N GLY A 135 2.13 2.97 24.65
CA GLY A 135 2.30 3.96 23.59
C GLY A 135 2.12 3.40 22.17
N GLN A 136 1.51 2.22 22.02
CA GLN A 136 1.19 1.64 20.72
C GLN A 136 -0.20 2.10 20.26
N HIS A 137 -0.36 2.39 18.97
CA HIS A 137 -1.65 2.75 18.38
C HIS A 137 -2.59 1.55 18.23
N LEU A 138 -3.89 1.79 18.42
CA LEU A 138 -4.94 0.83 18.09
C LEU A 138 -5.12 0.75 16.57
N LEU A 139 -5.21 -0.47 16.03
CA LEU A 139 -5.26 -0.74 14.59
C LEU A 139 -6.61 -1.35 14.19
N ALA A 140 -7.20 -0.82 13.13
CA ALA A 140 -8.28 -1.46 12.39
C ALA A 140 -7.71 -2.06 11.10
N ILE A 141 -7.78 -3.39 10.96
CA ILE A 141 -7.20 -4.12 9.83
C ILE A 141 -8.30 -4.53 8.87
N TYR A 142 -8.09 -4.31 7.57
CA TYR A 142 -8.99 -4.73 6.49
C TYR A 142 -8.22 -5.34 5.31
N ASP A 143 -8.88 -6.19 4.53
CA ASP A 143 -8.38 -6.72 3.25
C ASP A 143 -9.16 -6.09 2.08
N TYR A 144 -8.47 -5.72 1.01
CA TYR A 144 -9.05 -5.22 -0.24
C TYR A 144 -8.13 -5.55 -1.41
N ASP A 145 -8.65 -6.11 -2.51
CA ASP A 145 -7.82 -6.64 -3.62
C ASP A 145 -7.62 -5.67 -4.80
N GLY A 146 -7.95 -4.39 -4.61
CA GLY A 146 -7.74 -3.33 -5.60
C GLY A 146 -8.77 -3.27 -6.74
N LYS A 147 -9.67 -4.25 -6.88
CA LYS A 147 -10.65 -4.28 -7.98
C LYS A 147 -11.83 -3.35 -7.69
N SER A 148 -12.29 -2.63 -8.71
CA SER A 148 -13.38 -1.64 -8.62
C SER A 148 -14.75 -2.19 -8.20
N THR A 149 -14.95 -3.52 -8.23
CA THR A 149 -16.16 -4.21 -7.77
C THR A 149 -16.00 -4.91 -6.42
N SER A 150 -14.77 -4.99 -5.89
CA SER A 150 -14.50 -5.66 -4.62
C SER A 150 -14.93 -4.80 -3.44
N LYS A 151 -15.30 -5.49 -2.36
CA LYS A 151 -15.52 -4.85 -1.05
C LYS A 151 -14.23 -4.82 -0.25
N CYS A 152 -14.17 -3.86 0.66
CA CYS A 152 -13.17 -3.77 1.71
C CYS A 152 -13.67 -4.59 2.91
N GLU A 153 -12.96 -5.68 3.23
CA GLU A 153 -13.35 -6.67 4.22
C GLU A 153 -12.67 -6.40 5.55
N LEU A 154 -13.46 -6.04 6.55
CA LEU A 154 -12.98 -5.81 7.92
C LEU A 154 -12.52 -7.13 8.55
N VAL A 155 -11.26 -7.17 9.03
CA VAL A 155 -10.62 -8.38 9.56
C VAL A 155 -10.61 -8.39 11.09
N THR A 156 -10.03 -7.36 11.72
CA THR A 156 -9.90 -7.29 13.19
C THR A 156 -9.61 -5.88 13.71
N LEU A 157 -9.93 -5.64 14.98
CA LEU A 157 -9.47 -4.50 15.78
C LEU A 157 -8.43 -4.98 16.81
N THR A 158 -7.21 -4.45 16.78
CA THR A 158 -6.13 -4.90 17.68
C THR A 158 -5.01 -3.88 17.85
N TYR A 159 -4.23 -4.00 18.93
CA TYR A 159 -2.89 -3.43 18.98
C TYR A 159 -1.90 -4.26 18.14
N PRO A 160 -0.73 -3.72 17.74
CA PRO A 160 0.37 -4.48 17.18
C PRO A 160 0.70 -5.71 18.04
N ALA A 161 1.21 -6.77 17.41
CA ALA A 161 1.91 -7.82 18.14
C ALA A 161 3.25 -7.28 18.67
N GLU A 162 3.68 -7.80 19.81
CA GLU A 162 5.02 -7.61 20.39
C GLU A 162 5.95 -8.75 19.96
#